data_AF-A0A7S0EIG4-F1
#
_entry.id   AF-A0A7S0EIG4-F1
#
_cell.length_a   1.000
_cell.length_b   1.000
_cell.length_c   1.000
_cell.angle_alpha   90.00
_cell.angle_beta   90.00
_cell.angle_gamma   90.00
#
_symmetry.space_group_name_H-M   'P 1'
#
loop_
_entity.id
_entity.type
_entity.pdbx_description
1 polymer ?
#
loop_
_entity_poly.entity_id
_entity_poly.type
_entity_poly.pdbx_seq_one_letter_code
_entity_poly.pdbx_strand_id
1 'polypeptide(L)'
;RHGAAYAVKLSTVTPVLEMKVGGPYGPHLESEAALAASGLPFTVLRPNLFMQMLAGDSFLGLGLDEQGKSEHPFATARVSMIDVRDVGACAAALLAQPGSPADSTHSGATYDLSGPAAVAVGDELASAVSALHPQPITVTPCTASELLARRMPGLPAPVAANLEGFLAVLGGECSEVTDTVERLCGRPATSVEQYVNEHASEFLPTSYRRLLGRAAGSFGEGAEVVTQPLAAELEALGEGELLIKVLVAGVNGGVD
;
A
#
# COMPACT_ATOMS: atom_id res chain seq x y z
N ARG A 1 -21.17 16.90 11.87
CA ARG A 1 -20.03 17.64 12.47
C ARG A 1 -19.91 17.17 13.93
N HIS A 2 -19.29 16.01 14.16
CA HIS A 2 -19.29 15.28 15.44
C HIS A 2 -18.05 15.55 16.30
N GLY A 3 -17.53 16.79 16.32
CA GLY A 3 -16.43 17.16 17.23
C GLY A 3 -15.02 16.66 16.88
N ALA A 4 -14.81 16.05 15.71
CA ALA A 4 -13.45 15.72 15.25
C ALA A 4 -12.60 17.01 15.13
N ALA A 5 -11.39 16.99 15.69
CA ALA A 5 -10.47 18.13 15.69
C ALA A 5 -9.50 18.13 14.49
N TYR A 6 -9.24 16.95 13.91
CA TYR A 6 -8.30 16.75 12.82
C TYR A 6 -8.63 15.49 12.01
N ALA A 7 -8.22 15.43 10.75
CA ALA A 7 -8.29 14.21 9.93
C ALA A 7 -6.98 13.94 9.20
N VAL A 8 -6.58 12.67 9.13
CA VAL A 8 -5.56 12.19 8.20
C VAL A 8 -6.24 11.32 7.15
N LYS A 9 -6.14 11.72 5.89
CA LYS A 9 -6.78 11.03 4.76
C LYS A 9 -5.76 10.19 4.02
N LEU A 10 -5.99 8.88 3.98
CA LEU A 10 -5.27 7.99 3.07
C LEU A 10 -5.83 8.12 1.65
N SER A 11 -4.93 8.34 0.71
CA SER A 11 -5.21 8.50 -0.71
C SER A 11 -4.43 7.46 -1.53
N THR A 12 -4.10 7.81 -2.77
CA THR A 12 -3.20 7.06 -3.64
C THR A 12 -2.24 8.01 -4.35
N VAL A 13 -1.21 7.45 -4.95
CA VAL A 13 -0.09 8.15 -5.58
C VAL A 13 -0.53 9.19 -6.61
N THR A 14 0.13 10.34 -6.61
CA THR A 14 -0.26 11.51 -7.43
C THR A 14 -0.42 11.21 -8.93
N PRO A 15 0.53 10.55 -9.62
CA PRO A 15 0.37 10.14 -11.02
C PRO A 15 -0.96 9.43 -11.36
N VAL A 16 -1.41 8.52 -10.49
CA VAL A 16 -2.68 7.80 -10.69
C VAL A 16 -3.89 8.74 -10.62
N LEU A 17 -3.82 9.76 -9.76
CA LEU A 17 -4.85 10.78 -9.61
C LEU A 17 -4.85 11.77 -10.80
N GLU A 18 -3.67 12.16 -11.28
CA GLU A 18 -3.50 13.15 -12.36
C GLU A 18 -3.99 12.64 -13.72
N MET A 19 -3.80 11.35 -14.00
CA MET A 19 -4.33 10.73 -15.22
C MET A 19 -5.87 10.69 -15.25
N LYS A 20 -6.55 11.07 -14.15
CA LYS A 20 -8.01 10.97 -13.98
C LYS A 20 -8.53 9.61 -14.45
N VAL A 21 -7.76 8.55 -14.15
CA VAL A 21 -8.11 7.19 -14.54
C VAL A 21 -9.51 6.93 -13.99
N GLY A 22 -10.48 6.76 -14.88
CA GLY A 22 -11.84 6.39 -14.47
C GLY A 22 -11.82 5.08 -13.68
N GLY A 23 -12.88 4.82 -12.91
CA GLY A 23 -12.96 3.60 -12.09
C GLY A 23 -12.68 3.86 -10.61
N PRO A 24 -12.09 2.90 -9.87
CA PRO A 24 -12.11 2.91 -8.39
C PRO A 24 -11.25 4.01 -7.74
N TYR A 25 -10.48 4.78 -8.53
CA TYR A 25 -9.56 5.81 -8.03
C TYR A 25 -10.17 7.21 -7.97
N GLY A 26 -11.22 7.49 -8.75
CA GLY A 26 -11.97 8.75 -8.71
C GLY A 26 -12.46 9.16 -7.31
N PRO A 27 -12.98 8.22 -6.48
CA PRO A 27 -13.36 8.49 -5.10
C PRO A 27 -12.25 9.09 -4.21
N HIS A 28 -10.96 8.90 -4.53
CA HIS A 28 -9.88 9.56 -3.78
C HIS A 28 -9.89 11.08 -3.97
N LEU A 29 -10.13 11.58 -5.19
CA LEU A 29 -10.23 13.02 -5.45
C LEU A 29 -11.51 13.61 -4.88
N GLU A 30 -12.62 12.87 -4.98
CA GLU A 30 -13.91 13.31 -4.43
C GLU A 30 -13.84 13.42 -2.90
N SER A 31 -13.24 12.44 -2.22
CA SER A 31 -13.03 12.48 -0.77
C SER A 31 -12.05 13.57 -0.34
N GLU A 32 -10.98 13.84 -1.10
CA GLU A 32 -10.10 14.99 -0.85
C GLU A 32 -10.84 16.32 -0.96
N ALA A 33 -11.63 16.50 -2.02
CA ALA A 33 -12.41 17.72 -2.22
C ALA A 33 -13.48 17.90 -1.12
N ALA A 34 -14.17 16.81 -0.75
CA ALA A 34 -15.15 16.84 0.33
C ALA A 34 -14.50 17.19 1.69
N LEU A 35 -13.32 16.64 1.97
CA LEU A 35 -12.57 16.94 3.18
C LEU A 35 -12.11 18.41 3.20
N ALA A 36 -11.59 18.92 2.09
CA ALA A 36 -11.23 20.33 1.94
C ALA A 36 -12.43 21.28 2.14
N ALA A 37 -13.60 20.92 1.62
CA ALA A 37 -14.83 21.71 1.76
C ALA A 37 -15.45 21.63 3.18
N SER A 38 -15.05 20.65 4.00
CA SER A 38 -15.65 20.42 5.31
C SER A 38 -15.29 21.47 6.37
N GLY A 39 -14.16 22.16 6.19
CA GLY A 39 -13.57 23.08 7.17
C GLY A 39 -12.89 22.38 8.36
N LEU A 40 -12.79 21.05 8.36
CA LEU A 40 -12.01 20.27 9.31
C LEU A 40 -10.52 20.39 8.94
N PRO A 41 -9.60 20.75 9.86
CA PRO A 41 -8.17 20.65 9.62
C PRO A 41 -7.76 19.22 9.22
N PHE A 42 -6.92 19.08 8.20
CA PHE A 42 -6.57 17.76 7.68
C PHE A 42 -5.19 17.68 7.03
N THR A 43 -4.66 16.46 6.89
CA THR A 43 -3.54 16.13 5.98
C THR A 43 -3.95 14.99 5.06
N VAL A 44 -3.46 15.02 3.82
CA VAL A 44 -3.59 13.92 2.87
C VAL A 44 -2.26 13.17 2.76
N LEU A 45 -2.31 11.84 2.87
CA LEU A 45 -1.20 10.94 2.58
C LEU A 45 -1.46 10.21 1.27
N ARG A 46 -0.57 10.35 0.29
CA ARG A 46 -0.63 9.72 -1.04
C ARG A 46 0.49 8.69 -1.17
N PRO A 47 0.31 7.47 -0.63
CA PRO A 47 1.33 6.45 -0.77
C PRO A 47 1.44 5.95 -2.20
N ASN A 48 2.67 5.61 -2.59
CA ASN A 48 2.96 4.82 -3.76
C ASN A 48 2.56 3.34 -3.57
N LEU A 49 2.91 2.49 -4.52
CA LEU A 49 2.58 1.06 -4.53
C LEU A 49 3.03 0.37 -3.23
N PHE A 50 2.13 -0.39 -2.61
CA PHE A 50 2.43 -1.12 -1.37
C PHE A 50 3.29 -2.36 -1.63
N MET A 51 4.32 -2.56 -0.80
CA MET A 51 5.18 -3.75 -0.84
C MET A 51 4.39 -5.05 -0.60
N GLN A 52 3.31 -4.97 0.16
CA GLN A 52 2.38 -6.06 0.46
C GLN A 52 1.73 -6.64 -0.81
N MET A 53 1.57 -5.83 -1.87
CA MET A 53 1.00 -6.32 -3.13
C MET A 53 1.94 -7.27 -3.88
N LEU A 54 3.23 -7.31 -3.51
CA LEU A 54 4.27 -8.11 -4.16
C LEU A 54 4.52 -9.46 -3.46
N ALA A 55 3.92 -9.65 -2.29
CA ALA A 55 4.18 -10.80 -1.44
C ALA A 55 3.18 -11.95 -1.70
N GLY A 56 3.67 -13.18 -1.57
CA GLY A 56 2.85 -14.38 -1.65
C GLY A 56 2.07 -14.53 -2.95
N ASP A 57 0.80 -14.92 -2.82
CA ASP A 57 -0.12 -15.16 -3.93
C ASP A 57 -0.97 -13.91 -4.28
N SER A 58 -0.53 -12.73 -3.84
CA SER A 58 -1.16 -11.45 -4.15
C SER A 58 -1.20 -11.18 -5.66
N PHE A 59 -2.04 -10.24 -6.08
CA PHE A 59 -2.24 -9.91 -7.50
C PHE A 59 -0.95 -9.53 -8.24
N LEU A 60 -0.06 -8.74 -7.61
CA LEU A 60 1.27 -8.40 -8.11
C LEU A 60 2.38 -9.26 -7.46
N GLY A 61 2.01 -10.39 -6.86
CA GLY A 61 2.95 -11.31 -6.27
C GLY A 61 3.92 -11.85 -7.32
N LEU A 62 5.19 -11.99 -6.94
CA LEU A 62 6.22 -12.57 -7.82
C LEU A 62 5.78 -13.93 -8.36
N GLY A 63 5.22 -14.80 -7.52
CA GLY A 63 4.69 -16.11 -7.92
C GLY A 63 5.68 -16.94 -8.74
N LEU A 64 6.83 -17.23 -8.13
CA LEU A 64 7.91 -18.01 -8.73
C LEU A 64 7.45 -19.44 -9.07
N ASP A 65 7.85 -19.94 -10.23
CA ASP A 65 7.73 -21.36 -10.58
C ASP A 65 8.77 -22.23 -9.86
N GLU A 66 8.72 -23.55 -10.09
CA GLU A 66 9.66 -24.50 -9.47
C GLU A 66 11.13 -24.29 -9.89
N GLN A 67 11.37 -23.52 -10.96
CA GLN A 67 12.68 -23.17 -11.47
C GLN A 67 13.11 -21.75 -11.06
N GLY A 68 12.36 -21.09 -10.18
CA GLY A 68 12.66 -19.73 -9.73
C GLY A 68 12.41 -18.66 -10.79
N LYS A 69 11.51 -18.89 -11.76
CA LYS A 69 11.18 -17.92 -12.80
C LYS A 69 9.85 -17.25 -12.52
N SER A 70 9.77 -15.98 -12.90
CA SER A 70 8.55 -15.17 -12.85
C SER A 70 8.48 -14.23 -14.04
N GLU A 71 7.27 -13.81 -14.37
CA GLU A 71 7.00 -12.74 -15.32
C GLU A 71 6.22 -11.63 -14.61
N HIS A 72 6.72 -10.39 -14.69
CA HIS A 72 6.15 -9.28 -13.94
C HIS A 72 6.09 -7.98 -14.76
N PRO A 73 5.00 -7.18 -14.67
CA PRO A 73 4.87 -5.92 -15.41
C PRO A 73 5.88 -4.86 -14.99
N PHE A 74 6.38 -4.95 -13.76
CA PHE A 74 7.41 -4.04 -13.23
C PHE A 74 8.81 -4.65 -13.21
N ALA A 75 9.08 -5.66 -14.06
CA ALA A 75 10.39 -6.29 -14.12
C ALA A 75 11.52 -5.28 -14.38
N THR A 76 11.28 -4.28 -15.23
CA THR A 76 12.26 -3.22 -15.55
C THR A 76 11.82 -1.83 -15.12
N ALA A 77 10.54 -1.64 -14.78
CA ALA A 77 10.00 -0.36 -14.34
C ALA A 77 10.45 -0.07 -12.90
N ARG A 78 10.95 1.15 -12.65
CA ARG A 78 11.35 1.58 -11.30
C ARG A 78 10.16 2.18 -10.58
N VAL A 79 9.80 1.60 -9.44
CA VAL A 79 8.68 2.07 -8.60
C VAL A 79 9.20 2.28 -7.18
N SER A 80 8.89 3.43 -6.58
CA SER A 80 9.28 3.75 -5.20
C SER A 80 8.29 3.19 -4.17
N MET A 81 8.18 1.85 -4.19
CA MET A 81 7.24 1.08 -3.38
C MET A 81 7.40 1.40 -1.89
N ILE A 82 6.29 1.45 -1.16
CA ILE A 82 6.26 1.78 0.26
C ILE A 82 5.68 0.65 1.10
N ASP A 83 6.18 0.47 2.31
CA ASP A 83 5.58 -0.43 3.29
C ASP A 83 4.36 0.25 3.95
N VAL A 84 3.21 -0.43 4.02
CA VAL A 84 2.02 0.09 4.74
C VAL A 84 2.32 0.44 6.21
N ARG A 85 3.33 -0.19 6.84
CA ARG A 85 3.77 0.16 8.20
C ARG A 85 4.34 1.57 8.29
N ASP A 86 5.01 2.04 7.24
CA ASP A 86 5.51 3.42 7.16
C ASP A 86 4.38 4.42 6.94
N VAL A 87 3.38 4.05 6.14
CA VAL A 87 2.16 4.85 5.96
C VAL A 87 1.42 5.01 7.29
N GLY A 88 1.25 3.91 8.02
CA GLY A 88 0.65 3.89 9.36
C GLY A 88 1.45 4.72 10.36
N ALA A 89 2.78 4.64 10.33
CA ALA A 89 3.66 5.45 11.18
C ALA A 89 3.53 6.94 10.86
N CYS A 90 3.45 7.33 9.59
CA CYS A 90 3.23 8.73 9.19
C CYS A 90 1.86 9.24 9.68
N ALA A 91 0.81 8.44 9.52
CA ALA A 91 -0.52 8.79 10.00
C ALA A 91 -0.54 8.93 11.54
N ALA A 92 0.07 7.98 12.25
CA ALA A 92 0.19 8.04 13.70
C ALA A 92 0.99 9.26 14.17
N ALA A 93 2.10 9.59 13.50
CA ALA A 93 2.89 10.77 13.81
C ALA A 93 2.08 12.07 13.63
N LEU A 94 1.30 12.18 12.55
CA LEU A 94 0.42 13.33 12.32
C LEU A 94 -0.70 13.45 13.36
N LEU A 95 -1.25 12.31 13.82
CA LEU A 95 -2.33 12.27 14.81
C LEU A 95 -1.84 12.46 16.26
N ALA A 96 -0.61 12.06 16.57
CA ALA A 96 -0.04 12.07 17.92
C ALA A 96 0.64 13.40 18.30
N GLN A 97 0.74 14.36 17.37
CA GLN A 97 1.36 15.67 17.65
C GLN A 97 0.60 16.41 18.77
N PRO A 98 1.27 16.79 19.87
CA PRO A 98 0.62 17.46 21.00
C PRO A 98 0.12 18.84 20.57
N GLY A 99 -1.20 19.07 20.63
CA GLY A 99 -1.81 20.40 20.39
C GLY A 99 -2.75 20.55 19.20
N SER A 100 -3.34 19.48 18.64
CA SER A 100 -4.39 19.63 17.62
C SER A 100 -5.55 20.49 18.17
N PRO A 101 -5.81 21.69 17.60
CA PRO A 101 -6.41 21.80 16.26
C PRO A 101 -5.74 22.77 15.27
N ALA A 102 -4.62 23.43 15.59
CA ALA A 102 -4.13 24.56 14.79
C ALA A 102 -2.61 24.85 14.88
N ASP A 103 -1.76 23.86 15.16
CA ASP A 103 -0.36 24.00 14.74
C ASP A 103 -0.34 23.87 13.20
N SER A 104 -0.33 25.04 12.56
CA SER A 104 -0.64 25.28 11.15
C SER A 104 0.23 24.55 10.12
N THR A 105 1.23 23.79 10.55
CA THR A 105 2.27 23.27 9.65
C THR A 105 1.77 22.15 8.73
N HIS A 106 0.84 21.29 9.20
CA HIS A 106 0.39 20.11 8.44
C HIS A 106 -1.06 20.22 7.93
N SER A 107 -1.82 21.19 8.43
CA SER A 107 -3.19 21.41 7.99
C SER A 107 -3.23 21.87 6.53
N GLY A 108 -4.03 21.20 5.71
CA GLY A 108 -4.11 21.39 4.27
C GLY A 108 -2.94 20.81 3.48
N ALA A 109 -1.95 20.19 4.15
CA ALA A 109 -0.83 19.57 3.46
C ALA A 109 -1.23 18.27 2.77
N THR A 110 -0.58 18.01 1.64
CA THR A 110 -0.61 16.73 0.95
C THR A 110 0.81 16.21 0.89
N TYR A 111 1.02 14.96 1.30
CA TYR A 111 2.31 14.31 1.23
C TYR A 111 2.25 13.08 0.35
N ASP A 112 3.05 13.05 -0.69
CA ASP A 112 3.41 11.81 -1.36
C ASP A 112 4.34 10.99 -0.45
N LEU A 113 4.08 9.68 -0.38
CA LEU A 113 4.88 8.75 0.42
C LEU A 113 5.48 7.67 -0.47
N SER A 114 6.77 7.43 -0.30
CA SER A 114 7.53 6.40 -1.01
C SER A 114 8.40 5.59 -0.05
N GLY A 115 8.90 4.45 -0.53
CA GLY A 115 10.08 3.82 0.05
C GLY A 115 11.34 4.67 -0.15
N PRO A 116 12.50 4.21 0.36
CA PRO A 116 13.75 4.96 0.34
C PRO A 116 14.43 4.99 -1.05
N ALA A 117 13.95 4.18 -2.00
CA ALA A 117 14.46 4.11 -3.35
C ALA A 117 13.37 3.64 -4.33
N ALA A 118 13.48 4.03 -5.59
CA ALA A 118 12.72 3.43 -6.68
C ALA A 118 13.46 2.20 -7.19
N VAL A 119 12.78 1.05 -7.19
CA VAL A 119 13.36 -0.25 -7.53
C VAL A 119 12.61 -0.92 -8.66
N ALA A 120 13.31 -1.73 -9.43
CA ALA A 120 12.70 -2.62 -10.41
C ALA A 120 12.48 -4.00 -9.80
N VAL A 121 11.36 -4.65 -10.12
CA VAL A 121 11.05 -5.97 -9.58
C VAL A 121 12.06 -7.02 -10.06
N GLY A 122 12.58 -6.87 -11.28
CA GLY A 122 13.56 -7.80 -11.85
C GLY A 122 14.99 -7.60 -11.40
N ASP A 123 15.29 -6.50 -10.71
CA ASP A 123 16.63 -6.18 -10.23
C ASP A 123 16.68 -6.28 -8.69
N GLU A 124 16.29 -5.24 -7.97
CA GLU A 124 16.51 -5.18 -6.52
C GLU A 124 15.57 -6.12 -5.75
N LEU A 125 14.29 -6.22 -6.13
CA LEU A 125 13.40 -7.20 -5.48
C LEU A 125 13.84 -8.63 -5.80
N ALA A 126 14.18 -8.91 -7.06
CA ALA A 126 14.65 -10.23 -7.46
C ALA A 126 15.96 -10.63 -6.75
N SER A 127 16.86 -9.66 -6.53
CA SER A 127 18.10 -9.87 -5.78
C SER A 127 17.82 -10.16 -4.30
N ALA A 128 16.97 -9.36 -3.65
CA ALA A 128 16.57 -9.57 -2.25
C ALA A 128 15.92 -10.94 -2.06
N VAL A 129 15.02 -11.34 -2.97
CA VAL A 129 14.39 -12.67 -2.92
C VAL A 129 15.39 -13.77 -3.26
N SER A 130 16.29 -13.60 -4.24
CA SER A 130 17.31 -14.60 -4.57
C SER A 130 18.18 -14.97 -3.37
N ALA A 131 18.45 -14.04 -2.45
CA ALA A 131 19.20 -14.31 -1.23
C ALA A 131 18.52 -15.32 -0.29
N LEU A 132 17.20 -15.51 -0.43
CA LEU A 132 16.40 -16.46 0.34
C LEU A 132 16.28 -17.85 -0.34
N HIS A 133 16.76 -17.99 -1.59
CA HIS A 133 16.58 -19.18 -2.42
C HIS A 133 17.90 -19.89 -2.71
N PRO A 134 17.89 -21.22 -2.86
CA PRO A 134 19.10 -21.99 -3.20
C PRO A 134 19.54 -21.80 -4.66
N GLN A 135 18.67 -21.27 -5.52
CA GLN A 135 18.96 -20.98 -6.92
C GLN A 135 18.64 -19.52 -7.23
N PRO A 136 19.37 -18.88 -8.15
CA PRO A 136 19.05 -17.53 -8.61
C PRO A 136 17.64 -17.49 -9.19
N ILE A 137 16.89 -16.43 -8.90
CA ILE A 137 15.57 -16.24 -9.51
C ILE A 137 15.70 -15.32 -10.72
N THR A 138 14.84 -15.52 -11.72
CA THR A 138 14.79 -14.66 -12.90
C THR A 138 13.39 -14.10 -13.06
N VAL A 139 13.29 -12.78 -13.16
CA VAL A 139 12.02 -12.11 -13.47
C VAL A 139 12.13 -11.46 -14.84
N THR A 140 11.27 -11.88 -15.76
CA THR A 140 11.18 -11.31 -17.11
C THR A 140 10.01 -10.34 -17.22
N PRO A 141 10.06 -9.34 -18.12
CA PRO A 141 8.95 -8.44 -18.33
C PRO A 141 7.75 -9.18 -18.94
N CYS A 142 6.55 -8.80 -18.51
CA CYS A 142 5.30 -9.05 -19.23
C CYS A 142 4.46 -7.77 -19.25
N THR A 143 3.39 -7.75 -20.02
CA THR A 143 2.44 -6.64 -20.04
C THR A 143 1.42 -6.77 -18.89
N ALA A 144 0.81 -5.65 -18.49
CA ALA A 144 -0.29 -5.65 -17.54
C ALA A 144 -1.46 -6.54 -18.00
N SER A 145 -1.76 -6.54 -19.29
CA SER A 145 -2.81 -7.37 -19.90
C SER A 145 -2.51 -8.87 -19.77
N GLU A 146 -1.27 -9.28 -20.05
CA GLU A 146 -0.83 -10.68 -19.88
C GLU A 146 -0.92 -11.13 -18.41
N LEU A 147 -0.50 -10.27 -17.47
CA LEU A 147 -0.65 -10.56 -16.04
C LEU A 147 -2.13 -10.74 -15.66
N LEU A 148 -3.00 -9.82 -16.07
CA LEU A 148 -4.43 -9.85 -15.76
C LEU A 148 -5.12 -11.08 -16.35
N ALA A 149 -4.81 -11.42 -17.60
CA ALA A 149 -5.35 -12.62 -18.25
C ALA A 149 -4.97 -13.91 -17.50
N ARG A 150 -3.75 -13.97 -16.95
CA ARG A 150 -3.25 -15.12 -16.17
C ARG A 150 -3.80 -15.17 -14.74
N ARG A 151 -3.84 -14.04 -14.04
CA ARG A 151 -4.15 -13.96 -12.60
C ARG A 151 -5.64 -13.77 -12.31
N MET A 152 -6.37 -13.16 -13.23
CA MET A 152 -7.78 -12.79 -13.04
C MET A 152 -8.62 -13.13 -14.28
N PRO A 153 -8.65 -14.42 -14.69
CA PRO A 153 -9.42 -14.83 -15.84
C PRO A 153 -10.92 -14.52 -15.65
N GLY A 154 -11.56 -13.96 -16.66
CA GLY A 154 -12.99 -13.63 -16.62
C GLY A 154 -13.32 -12.25 -16.03
N LEU A 155 -12.33 -11.40 -15.75
CA LEU A 155 -12.55 -9.99 -15.43
C LEU A 155 -13.45 -9.32 -16.49
N PRO A 156 -14.50 -8.58 -16.08
CA PRO A 156 -15.26 -7.77 -17.02
C PRO A 156 -14.34 -6.78 -17.75
N ALA A 157 -14.49 -6.67 -19.08
CA ALA A 157 -13.59 -5.87 -19.90
C ALA A 157 -13.37 -4.42 -19.42
N PRO A 158 -14.39 -3.68 -18.92
CA PRO A 158 -14.17 -2.35 -18.36
C PRO A 158 -13.28 -2.33 -17.11
N VAL A 159 -13.35 -3.37 -16.28
CA VAL A 159 -12.51 -3.49 -15.07
C VAL A 159 -11.08 -3.85 -15.45
N ALA A 160 -10.90 -4.78 -16.41
CA ALA A 160 -9.58 -5.11 -16.94
C ALA A 160 -8.88 -3.87 -17.53
N ALA A 161 -9.58 -3.09 -18.36
CA ALA A 161 -9.03 -1.86 -18.95
C ALA A 161 -8.60 -0.83 -17.89
N ASN A 162 -9.37 -0.67 -16.81
CA ASN A 162 -8.99 0.24 -15.71
C ASN A 162 -7.75 -0.26 -14.97
N LEU A 163 -7.64 -1.56 -14.71
CA LEU A 163 -6.46 -2.15 -14.06
C LEU A 163 -5.22 -2.09 -14.96
N GLU A 164 -5.37 -2.33 -16.28
CA GLU A 164 -4.29 -2.16 -17.24
C GLU A 164 -3.77 -0.73 -17.26
N GLY A 165 -4.68 0.26 -17.28
CA GLY A 165 -4.32 1.67 -17.19
C GLY A 165 -3.59 1.99 -15.89
N PHE A 166 -4.11 1.55 -14.75
CA PHE A 166 -3.47 1.75 -13.44
C PHE A 166 -2.05 1.17 -13.38
N LEU A 167 -1.87 -0.07 -13.84
CA LEU A 167 -0.54 -0.70 -13.87
C LEU A 167 0.41 0.00 -14.85
N ALA A 168 -0.09 0.51 -15.97
CA ALA A 168 0.73 1.30 -16.89
C ALA A 168 1.24 2.59 -16.24
N VAL A 169 0.42 3.30 -15.47
CA VAL A 169 0.84 4.50 -14.72
C VAL A 169 1.94 4.14 -13.72
N LEU A 170 1.72 3.11 -12.92
CA LEU A 170 2.69 2.65 -11.93
C LEU A 170 4.04 2.31 -12.59
N GLY A 171 4.02 1.63 -13.74
CA GLY A 171 5.21 1.23 -14.47
C GLY A 171 5.95 2.37 -15.21
N GLY A 172 5.34 3.55 -15.34
CA GLY A 172 5.92 4.67 -16.09
C GLY A 172 6.27 5.90 -15.24
N GLU A 173 5.45 6.20 -14.23
CA GLU A 173 5.43 7.53 -13.62
C GLU A 173 5.64 7.50 -12.09
N CYS A 174 5.75 6.32 -11.48
CA CYS A 174 5.79 6.18 -10.02
C CYS A 174 7.20 5.91 -9.46
N SER A 175 8.23 6.52 -10.05
CA SER A 175 9.64 6.38 -9.65
C SER A 175 10.15 7.46 -8.69
N GLU A 176 9.34 8.48 -8.40
CA GLU A 176 9.75 9.58 -7.52
C GLU A 176 9.95 9.12 -6.07
N VAL A 177 11.06 9.53 -5.46
CA VAL A 177 11.40 9.18 -4.07
C VAL A 177 11.28 10.43 -3.21
N THR A 178 10.62 10.30 -2.07
CA THR A 178 10.36 11.35 -1.09
C THR A 178 11.07 11.06 0.22
N ASP A 179 11.33 12.10 1.01
CA ASP A 179 11.87 12.01 2.37
C ASP A 179 10.77 12.06 3.45
N THR A 180 9.49 11.98 3.06
CA THR A 180 8.37 12.25 3.96
C THR A 180 8.36 11.34 5.18
N VAL A 181 8.62 10.04 5.00
CA VAL A 181 8.66 9.08 6.12
C VAL A 181 9.74 9.49 7.12
N GLU A 182 10.91 9.90 6.64
CA GLU A 182 12.00 10.38 7.50
C GLU A 182 11.62 11.66 8.24
N ARG A 183 11.03 12.63 7.54
CA ARG A 183 10.60 13.89 8.16
C ARG A 183 9.51 13.71 9.20
N LEU A 184 8.54 12.82 8.97
CA LEU A 184 7.41 12.62 9.89
C LEU A 184 7.72 11.64 11.02
N CYS A 185 8.50 10.58 10.74
CA CYS A 185 8.74 9.49 11.69
C CYS A 185 10.13 9.53 12.34
N GLY A 186 11.04 10.39 11.88
CA GLY A 186 12.41 10.48 12.41
C GLY A 186 13.29 9.27 12.09
N ARG A 187 12.89 8.43 11.13
CA ARG A 187 13.61 7.24 10.67
C ARG A 187 13.42 7.05 9.17
N PRO A 188 14.38 6.45 8.45
CA PRO A 188 14.21 6.16 7.03
C PRO A 188 13.01 5.23 6.80
N ALA A 189 12.44 5.31 5.59
CA ALA A 189 11.45 4.36 5.11
C ALA A 189 12.06 2.95 4.99
N THR A 190 11.21 1.94 5.15
CA THR A 190 11.56 0.53 5.03
C THR A 190 12.00 0.24 3.60
N SER A 191 13.18 -0.36 3.43
CA SER A 191 13.65 -0.77 2.10
C SER A 191 12.97 -2.07 1.66
N VAL A 192 12.93 -2.31 0.35
CA VAL A 192 12.40 -3.58 -0.19
C VAL A 192 13.20 -4.78 0.31
N GLU A 193 14.52 -4.66 0.44
CA GLU A 193 15.37 -5.70 1.01
C GLU A 193 14.99 -6.02 2.46
N GLN A 194 14.78 -4.98 3.28
CA GLN A 194 14.34 -5.16 4.67
C GLN A 194 12.97 -5.84 4.73
N TYR A 195 12.01 -5.39 3.92
CA TYR A 195 10.67 -5.98 3.85
C TYR A 195 10.73 -7.46 3.46
N VAL A 196 11.49 -7.82 2.41
CA VAL A 196 11.64 -9.21 1.96
C VAL A 196 12.25 -10.09 3.06
N ASN A 197 13.26 -9.59 3.78
CA ASN A 197 13.89 -10.35 4.86
C ASN A 197 12.93 -10.59 6.05
N GLU A 198 12.15 -9.58 6.44
CA GLU A 198 11.18 -9.69 7.52
C GLU A 198 9.99 -10.59 7.16
N HIS A 199 9.63 -10.65 5.87
CA HIS A 199 8.51 -11.41 5.32
C HIS A 199 8.98 -12.60 4.46
N ALA A 200 10.16 -13.17 4.75
CA ALA A 200 10.82 -14.15 3.90
C ALA A 200 9.94 -15.33 3.51
N SER A 201 9.06 -15.80 4.41
CA SER A 201 8.14 -16.90 4.15
C SER A 201 7.18 -16.63 2.99
N GLU A 202 6.76 -15.38 2.79
CA GLU A 202 5.84 -14.96 1.73
C GLU A 202 6.50 -14.96 0.35
N PHE A 203 7.84 -14.92 0.30
CA PHE A 203 8.64 -14.91 -0.92
C PHE A 203 9.26 -16.28 -1.26
N LEU A 204 9.00 -17.31 -0.45
CA LEU A 204 9.42 -18.68 -0.73
C LEU A 204 8.48 -19.38 -1.71
N PRO A 205 8.97 -20.37 -2.49
CA PRO A 205 8.14 -21.13 -3.40
C PRO A 205 7.01 -21.82 -2.62
N THR A 206 5.85 -22.01 -3.25
CA THR A 206 4.66 -22.60 -2.60
C THR A 206 4.95 -23.96 -1.96
N SER A 207 5.86 -24.76 -2.54
CA SER A 207 6.32 -26.03 -1.98
C SER A 207 7.05 -25.85 -0.63
N TYR A 208 7.90 -24.83 -0.50
CA TYR A 208 8.59 -24.48 0.75
C TYR A 208 7.65 -23.82 1.76
N ARG A 209 6.74 -22.93 1.31
CA ARG A 209 5.69 -22.38 2.17
C ARG A 209 4.83 -23.47 2.80
N ARG A 210 4.48 -24.53 2.05
CA ARG A 210 3.75 -25.69 2.60
C ARG A 210 4.56 -26.49 3.63
N LEU A 211 5.88 -26.55 3.48
CA LEU A 211 6.76 -27.19 4.47
C LEU A 211 6.85 -26.37 5.76
N LEU A 212 6.99 -25.04 5.65
CA LEU A 212 7.01 -24.14 6.80
C LEU A 212 5.63 -24.00 7.47
N GLY A 213 4.55 -23.96 6.69
CA GLY A 213 3.17 -23.93 7.18
C GLY A 213 2.69 -25.24 7.83
N ARG A 214 3.42 -26.35 7.64
CA ARG A 214 3.24 -27.57 8.47
C ARG A 214 3.94 -27.45 9.83
N ALA A 215 4.91 -26.57 9.99
CA ALA A 215 5.57 -26.28 11.27
C ALA A 215 4.91 -25.12 12.03
N ALA A 216 4.30 -24.16 11.33
CA ALA A 216 3.52 -23.06 11.89
C ALA A 216 2.03 -23.31 11.65
N GLY A 217 1.32 -23.76 12.69
CA GLY A 217 -0.13 -23.97 12.64
C GLY A 217 -0.87 -22.74 12.11
N SER A 218 -1.60 -22.97 11.02
CA SER A 218 -2.77 -22.24 10.52
C SER A 218 -3.16 -20.95 11.28
N PHE A 219 -2.87 -19.79 10.69
CA PHE A 219 -3.73 -18.62 10.85
C PHE A 219 -4.39 -18.33 9.51
N GLY A 220 -5.71 -18.57 9.47
CA GLY A 220 -6.52 -18.43 8.27
C GLY A 220 -7.98 -18.86 8.46
N GLU A 221 -8.53 -18.74 9.66
CA GLU A 221 -9.98 -18.78 9.92
C GLU A 221 -10.21 -17.84 11.11
N GLY A 222 -10.69 -16.61 10.86
CA GLY A 222 -10.93 -15.65 11.95
C GLY A 222 -10.96 -14.17 11.58
N ALA A 223 -10.89 -13.78 10.31
CA ALA A 223 -11.21 -12.41 9.93
C ALA A 223 -12.73 -12.23 10.00
N GLU A 224 -13.21 -11.64 11.11
CA GLU A 224 -14.58 -11.19 11.28
C GLU A 224 -14.66 -9.71 10.88
N VAL A 225 -15.53 -9.38 9.92
CA VAL A 225 -15.86 -7.98 9.61
C VAL A 225 -16.76 -7.46 10.72
N VAL A 226 -16.18 -6.67 11.61
CA VAL A 226 -16.86 -6.11 12.77
C VAL A 226 -17.29 -4.68 12.45
N THR A 227 -18.55 -4.49 12.07
CA THR A 227 -19.15 -3.15 11.96
C THR A 227 -19.59 -2.69 13.34
N GLN A 228 -18.76 -1.86 14.00
CA GLN A 228 -19.10 -1.25 15.30
C GLN A 228 -19.56 0.20 15.15
N PRO A 229 -20.70 0.60 15.76
CA PRO A 229 -21.13 1.99 15.81
C PRO A 229 -20.15 2.87 16.58
N LEU A 230 -19.64 3.93 15.94
CA LEU A 230 -18.63 4.84 16.49
C LEU A 230 -19.08 5.60 17.76
N ALA A 231 -20.39 5.75 17.96
CA ALA A 231 -20.95 6.57 19.03
C ALA A 231 -20.56 6.08 20.44
N ALA A 232 -20.55 4.77 20.66
CA ALA A 232 -20.25 4.20 21.97
C ALA A 232 -18.77 4.35 22.37
N GLU A 233 -17.85 4.25 21.41
CA GLU A 233 -16.42 4.44 21.67
C GLU A 233 -16.08 5.90 21.95
N LEU A 234 -16.73 6.83 21.25
CA LEU A 234 -16.56 8.27 21.48
C LEU A 234 -17.12 8.70 22.84
N GLU A 235 -18.24 8.11 23.27
CA GLU A 235 -18.82 8.35 24.60
C GLU A 235 -17.98 7.76 25.74
N ALA A 236 -17.13 6.78 25.45
CA ALA A 236 -16.27 6.12 26.43
C ALA A 236 -14.90 6.79 26.62
N LEU A 237 -14.52 7.76 25.79
CA LEU A 237 -13.24 8.46 25.91
C LEU A 237 -13.21 9.35 27.16
N GLY A 238 -12.19 9.16 27.99
CA GLY A 238 -11.87 10.04 29.10
C GLY A 238 -11.33 11.40 28.65
N GLU A 239 -11.28 12.35 29.58
CA GLU A 239 -10.74 13.68 29.32
C GLU A 239 -9.23 13.58 29.02
N GLY A 240 -8.84 13.91 27.78
CA GLY A 240 -7.45 13.81 27.29
C GLY A 240 -7.10 12.51 26.55
N GLU A 241 -8.05 11.58 26.39
CA GLU A 241 -7.85 10.37 25.59
C GLU A 241 -8.14 10.60 24.10
N LEU A 242 -7.43 9.88 23.23
CA LEU A 242 -7.50 10.05 21.77
C LEU A 242 -7.83 8.72 21.10
N LEU A 243 -8.96 8.65 20.39
CA LEU A 243 -9.34 7.48 19.59
C LEU A 243 -8.67 7.56 18.22
N ILE A 244 -7.76 6.63 17.95
CA ILE A 244 -7.09 6.49 16.65
C ILE A 244 -7.71 5.29 15.92
N LYS A 245 -8.50 5.54 14.88
CA LYS A 245 -8.95 4.51 13.93
C LYS A 245 -8.21 4.64 12.62
N VAL A 246 -7.49 3.59 12.24
CA VAL A 246 -6.87 3.45 10.92
C VAL A 246 -7.82 2.64 10.04
N LEU A 247 -8.59 3.33 9.19
CA LEU A 247 -9.38 2.68 8.14
C LEU A 247 -8.47 2.40 6.96
N VAL A 248 -8.05 1.14 6.82
CA VAL A 248 -7.40 0.67 5.60
C VAL A 248 -8.51 0.28 4.64
N ALA A 249 -9.00 1.23 3.85
CA ALA A 249 -9.92 0.89 2.77
C ALA A 249 -9.22 -0.08 1.82
N GLY A 250 -9.74 -1.30 1.70
CA GLY A 250 -9.25 -2.28 0.76
C GLY A 250 -9.16 -1.66 -0.64
N VAL A 251 -8.00 -1.83 -1.27
CA VAL A 251 -7.76 -1.42 -2.66
C VAL A 251 -8.86 -2.06 -3.50
N ASN A 252 -9.81 -1.26 -4.01
CA ASN A 252 -10.98 -1.58 -4.87
C ASN A 252 -12.36 -1.09 -4.37
N GLY A 253 -12.45 -0.25 -3.34
CA GLY A 253 -13.74 0.37 -2.97
C GLY A 253 -14.76 -0.59 -2.37
N GLY A 254 -14.29 -1.76 -1.91
CA GLY A 254 -15.00 -2.54 -0.91
C GLY A 254 -14.77 -1.90 0.45
N VAL A 255 -15.84 -1.70 1.20
CA VAL A 255 -15.74 -1.37 2.63
C VAL A 255 -15.20 -2.64 3.30
N ASP A 256 -13.97 -2.57 3.80
CA ASP A 256 -13.48 -3.46 4.86
C ASP A 256 -13.44 -2.62 6.14
#